data_AF-A0A1F9LM61-F1
#
_entry.id   AF-A0A1F9LM61-F1
#
_cell.length_a   1.000
_cell.length_b   1.000
_cell.length_c   1.000
_cell.angle_alpha   90.00
_cell.angle_beta   90.00
_cell.angle_gamma   90.00
#
_symmetry.space_group_name_H-M   'P 1'
#
loop_
_entity.id
_entity.type
_entity.pdbx_description
1 polymer ?
#
loop_
_entity_poly.entity_id
_entity_poly.type
_entity_poly.pdbx_seq_one_letter_code
_entity_poly.pdbx_strand_id
1 'polypeptide(L)'
;MEQNLKRSIRSSEKALTEISSHLIYGGGKRIRPMVTLLAFKAFGGKKVEDIVDIATAIELIHTATLLHDDIIDGAEFRRGKESAYKKFGLKATLVTGDFLFIKAFEFAGKFDDTVVQWTADACTRLTEGEMLQGFFNRNTDVTFEDYLEIVRRKTASLFQTGARVGAYLAGANPSVVKKMDQYGLNLGIAFQMIDDVLDIVGHKELLGKPIGMDLRDGNPSLPIILALNARQKAVTEAFECSQPTNAEIREAIEAISQGTAIQQAKTFSKSYAGRAFTLIRKLPPSLGRNGLKTLVQLIVERDF
;
A
#
# COMPACT_ATOMS: atom_id res chain seq x y z
N MET A 1 -10.53 15.80 5.97
CA MET A 1 -10.34 14.46 5.37
C MET A 1 -11.27 13.44 6.01
N GLU A 2 -11.15 13.10 7.29
CA GLU A 2 -12.07 12.15 7.95
C GLU A 2 -13.56 12.50 7.78
N GLN A 3 -13.92 13.79 7.89
CA GLN A 3 -15.28 14.25 7.61
C GLN A 3 -15.70 14.03 6.14
N ASN A 4 -14.79 14.22 5.18
CA ASN A 4 -15.04 13.98 3.76
C ASN A 4 -15.25 12.49 3.49
N LEU A 5 -14.42 11.61 4.06
CA LEU A 5 -14.60 10.16 3.98
C LEU A 5 -15.99 9.74 4.48
N LYS A 6 -16.36 10.16 5.71
CA LYS A 6 -17.67 9.85 6.31
C LYS A 6 -18.85 10.35 5.47
N ARG A 7 -18.70 11.49 4.80
CA ARG A 7 -19.73 12.05 3.93
C ARG A 7 -19.81 11.31 2.59
N SER A 8 -18.66 10.99 2.00
CA SER A 8 -18.54 10.44 0.64
C SER A 8 -19.16 9.05 0.48
N ILE A 9 -19.12 8.24 1.54
CA ILE A 9 -19.60 6.86 1.51
C ILE A 9 -21.10 6.72 1.74
N ARG A 10 -21.81 7.82 2.01
CA ARG A 10 -23.27 7.79 2.19
C ARG A 10 -23.94 7.57 0.85
N SER A 11 -24.88 6.63 0.81
CA SER A 11 -25.69 6.28 -0.35
C SER A 11 -27.15 6.08 0.05
N SER A 12 -28.07 6.27 -0.90
CA SER A 12 -29.47 5.85 -0.75
C SER A 12 -29.57 4.33 -0.53
N GLU A 13 -28.65 3.59 -1.16
CA GLU A 13 -28.49 2.15 -0.94
C GLU A 13 -27.70 1.91 0.35
N LYS A 14 -28.41 1.48 1.39
CA LYS A 14 -27.84 1.28 2.73
C LYS A 14 -26.64 0.33 2.75
N ALA A 15 -26.68 -0.72 1.92
CA ALA A 15 -25.61 -1.70 1.82
C ALA A 15 -24.26 -1.08 1.44
N LEU A 16 -24.24 -0.15 0.46
CA LEU A 16 -23.00 0.55 0.06
C LEU A 16 -22.41 1.34 1.22
N THR A 17 -23.26 2.01 1.99
CA THR A 17 -22.84 2.80 3.16
C THR A 17 -22.27 1.88 4.26
N GLU A 18 -22.94 0.75 4.52
CA GLU A 18 -22.55 -0.20 5.55
C GLU A 18 -21.20 -0.88 5.24
N ILE A 19 -21.05 -1.41 4.03
CA ILE A 19 -19.82 -2.10 3.60
C ILE A 19 -18.64 -1.13 3.57
N SER A 20 -18.82 0.07 3.04
CA SER A 20 -17.79 1.11 3.05
C SER A 20 -17.38 1.51 4.48
N SER A 21 -18.37 1.63 5.38
CA SER A 21 -18.14 1.97 6.79
C SER A 21 -17.36 0.89 7.54
N HIS A 22 -17.58 -0.38 7.20
CA HIS A 22 -16.89 -1.53 7.82
C HIS A 22 -15.36 -1.41 7.72
N LEU A 23 -14.85 -0.99 6.56
CA LEU A 23 -13.41 -0.80 6.33
C LEU A 23 -12.88 0.55 6.84
N ILE A 24 -13.60 1.64 6.58
CA ILE A 24 -13.15 2.99 6.96
C ILE A 24 -13.05 3.13 8.48
N TYR A 25 -14.04 2.62 9.23
CA TYR A 25 -14.02 2.62 10.69
C TYR A 25 -13.27 1.42 11.28
N GLY A 26 -12.85 0.46 10.46
CA GLY A 26 -11.97 -0.64 10.85
C GLY A 26 -10.53 -0.21 11.18
N GLY A 27 -10.21 1.09 11.10
CA GLY A 27 -8.92 1.66 11.44
C GLY A 27 -8.08 1.99 10.19
N GLY A 28 -6.76 1.91 10.33
CA GLY A 28 -5.78 2.24 9.29
C GLY A 28 -4.94 3.46 9.65
N LYS A 29 -3.64 3.39 9.33
CA LYS A 29 -2.66 4.42 9.71
C LYS A 29 -2.74 5.69 8.84
N ARG A 30 -3.60 5.73 7.81
CA ARG A 30 -3.78 6.85 6.85
C ARG A 30 -2.48 7.41 6.26
N ILE A 31 -1.49 6.54 6.02
CA ILE A 31 -0.14 6.98 5.63
C ILE A 31 -0.14 7.63 4.24
N ARG A 32 -0.89 7.07 3.29
CA ARG A 32 -0.98 7.61 1.92
C ARG A 32 -1.55 9.05 1.92
N PRO A 33 -2.71 9.34 2.55
CA PRO A 33 -3.18 10.71 2.76
C PRO A 33 -2.20 11.61 3.50
N MET A 34 -1.50 11.11 4.53
CA MET A 34 -0.51 11.91 5.26
C MET A 34 0.63 12.37 4.35
N VAL A 35 1.12 11.51 3.45
CA VAL A 35 2.15 11.87 2.46
C VAL A 35 1.66 13.00 1.56
N THR A 36 0.43 12.88 1.04
CA THR A 36 -0.21 13.92 0.21
C THR A 36 -0.29 15.28 0.92
N LEU A 37 -0.82 15.28 2.15
CA LEU A 37 -0.98 16.50 2.95
C LEU A 37 0.35 17.13 3.35
N LEU A 38 1.34 16.32 3.73
CA LEU A 38 2.66 16.78 4.12
C LEU A 38 3.46 17.32 2.94
N ALA A 39 3.35 16.69 1.76
CA ALA A 39 3.94 17.20 0.53
C ALA A 39 3.40 18.60 0.20
N PHE A 40 2.09 18.81 0.26
CA PHE A 40 1.49 20.12 0.05
C PHE A 40 1.95 21.16 1.07
N LYS A 41 1.95 20.80 2.35
CA LYS A 41 2.45 21.67 3.42
C LYS A 41 3.94 21.96 3.30
N ALA A 42 4.73 21.07 2.70
CA ALA A 42 6.17 21.27 2.57
C ALA A 42 6.53 22.47 1.69
N PHE A 43 5.63 22.84 0.77
CA PHE A 43 5.79 23.94 -0.18
C PHE A 43 4.85 25.12 0.09
N GLY A 44 4.20 25.17 1.25
CA GLY A 44 3.39 26.33 1.67
C GLY A 44 2.07 26.47 0.93
N GLY A 45 1.50 25.37 0.45
CA GLY A 45 0.19 25.38 -0.22
C GLY A 45 -0.90 26.02 0.65
N LYS A 46 -1.76 26.83 0.03
CA LYS A 46 -2.74 27.69 0.73
C LYS A 46 -4.17 27.16 0.70
N LYS A 47 -4.60 26.55 -0.41
CA LYS A 47 -5.94 25.97 -0.59
C LYS A 47 -6.01 24.62 0.09
N VAL A 48 -6.28 24.60 1.40
CA VAL A 48 -6.23 23.38 2.21
C VAL A 48 -7.35 22.42 1.84
N GLU A 49 -8.50 22.95 1.41
CA GLU A 49 -9.68 22.20 0.99
C GLU A 49 -9.35 21.33 -0.23
N ASP A 50 -8.63 21.89 -1.20
CA ASP A 50 -8.19 21.22 -2.42
C ASP A 50 -7.34 19.98 -2.12
N ILE A 51 -6.32 20.13 -1.27
CA ILE A 51 -5.47 18.99 -0.93
C ILE A 51 -6.19 17.97 -0.05
N VAL A 52 -7.14 18.41 0.77
CA VAL A 52 -7.98 17.51 1.58
C VAL A 52 -8.87 16.66 0.68
N ASP A 53 -9.39 17.21 -0.41
CA ASP A 53 -10.15 16.46 -1.42
C ASP A 53 -9.28 15.40 -2.11
N ILE A 54 -8.06 15.74 -2.55
CA ILE A 54 -7.13 14.75 -3.10
C ILE A 54 -6.74 13.68 -2.08
N ALA A 55 -6.41 14.07 -0.85
CA ALA A 55 -6.07 13.11 0.20
C ALA A 55 -7.26 12.16 0.50
N THR A 56 -8.49 12.63 0.37
CA THR A 56 -9.71 11.81 0.46
C THR A 56 -9.81 10.86 -0.72
N ALA A 57 -9.61 11.33 -1.95
CA ALA A 57 -9.62 10.49 -3.16
C ALA A 57 -8.59 9.34 -3.06
N ILE A 58 -7.37 9.64 -2.62
CA ILE A 58 -6.30 8.64 -2.43
C ILE A 58 -6.71 7.55 -1.42
N GLU A 59 -7.33 7.91 -0.29
CA GLU A 59 -7.77 6.91 0.69
C GLU A 59 -8.98 6.11 0.19
N LEU A 60 -9.87 6.72 -0.59
CA LEU A 60 -11.00 6.03 -1.22
C LEU A 60 -10.53 5.00 -2.25
N ILE A 61 -9.56 5.35 -3.10
CA ILE A 61 -8.90 4.41 -4.03
C ILE A 61 -8.29 3.26 -3.23
N HIS A 62 -7.49 3.55 -2.19
CA HIS A 62 -6.90 2.49 -1.36
C HIS A 62 -7.96 1.60 -0.70
N THR A 63 -9.08 2.18 -0.26
CA THR A 63 -10.15 1.41 0.37
C THR A 63 -10.89 0.53 -0.63
N ALA A 64 -11.11 1.03 -1.85
CA ALA A 64 -11.69 0.26 -2.95
C ALA A 64 -10.83 -0.96 -3.29
N THR A 65 -9.51 -0.78 -3.36
CA THR A 65 -8.61 -1.90 -3.68
C THR A 65 -8.61 -2.93 -2.57
N LEU A 66 -8.66 -2.55 -1.29
CA LEU A 66 -8.78 -3.52 -0.19
C LEU A 66 -10.06 -4.38 -0.27
N LEU A 67 -11.18 -3.83 -0.76
CA LEU A 67 -12.40 -4.63 -0.99
C LEU A 67 -12.21 -5.64 -2.12
N HIS A 68 -11.50 -5.24 -3.18
CA HIS A 68 -11.21 -6.13 -4.31
C HIS A 68 -10.18 -7.19 -3.92
N ASP A 69 -9.13 -6.82 -3.19
CA ASP A 69 -8.13 -7.74 -2.64
C ASP A 69 -8.79 -8.79 -1.71
N ASP A 70 -9.74 -8.38 -0.85
CA ASP A 70 -10.52 -9.31 -0.01
C ASP A 70 -11.23 -10.41 -0.84
N ILE A 71 -11.66 -10.08 -2.06
CA ILE A 71 -12.30 -11.02 -2.98
C ILE A 71 -11.25 -11.90 -3.67
N ILE A 72 -10.21 -11.27 -4.22
CA ILE A 72 -9.16 -11.94 -5.02
C ILE A 72 -8.42 -12.98 -4.15
N ASP A 73 -8.05 -12.58 -2.93
CA ASP A 73 -7.32 -13.43 -1.98
C ASP A 73 -8.24 -14.39 -1.22
N GLY A 74 -9.57 -14.28 -1.37
CA GLY A 74 -10.53 -15.04 -0.57
C GLY A 74 -10.40 -14.79 0.93
N ALA A 75 -9.97 -13.59 1.33
CA ALA A 75 -9.57 -13.28 2.69
C ALA A 75 -10.74 -13.45 3.67
N GLU A 76 -10.53 -14.13 4.80
CA GLU A 76 -11.54 -14.24 5.86
C GLU A 76 -11.48 -13.08 6.86
N PHE A 77 -10.30 -12.46 7.04
CA PHE A 77 -10.06 -11.42 8.02
C PHE A 77 -9.35 -10.21 7.42
N ARG A 78 -9.73 -9.01 7.89
CA ARG A 78 -9.08 -7.73 7.56
C ARG A 78 -9.03 -6.87 8.82
N ARG A 79 -7.83 -6.44 9.23
CA ARG A 79 -7.59 -5.57 10.41
C ARG A 79 -8.26 -6.10 11.69
N GLY A 80 -8.16 -7.42 11.93
CA GLY A 80 -8.71 -8.08 13.12
C GLY A 80 -10.23 -8.26 13.14
N LYS A 81 -10.92 -7.94 12.04
CA LYS A 81 -12.36 -8.18 11.86
C LYS A 81 -12.59 -9.11 10.67
N GLU A 82 -13.77 -9.69 10.58
CA GLU A 82 -14.21 -10.42 9.38
C GLU A 82 -14.08 -9.52 8.15
N SER A 83 -13.59 -10.05 7.03
CA SER A 83 -13.45 -9.30 5.78
C SER A 83 -14.81 -8.88 5.24
N ALA A 84 -14.84 -7.88 4.35
CA ALA A 84 -16.09 -7.49 3.70
C ALA A 84 -16.64 -8.63 2.83
N TYR A 85 -15.75 -9.32 2.12
CA TYR A 85 -16.08 -10.48 1.28
C TYR A 85 -16.79 -11.58 2.07
N LYS A 86 -16.25 -11.97 3.23
CA LYS A 86 -16.83 -13.00 4.08
C LYS A 86 -18.17 -12.58 4.67
N LYS A 87 -18.26 -11.34 5.16
CA LYS A 87 -19.44 -10.83 5.86
C LYS A 87 -20.62 -10.50 4.94
N PHE A 88 -20.35 -9.88 3.79
CA PHE A 88 -21.36 -9.31 2.89
C PHE A 88 -21.46 -10.04 1.55
N GLY A 89 -20.55 -10.97 1.28
CA GLY A 89 -20.52 -11.77 0.06
C GLY A 89 -19.86 -11.07 -1.13
N LEU A 90 -19.58 -11.87 -2.16
CA LEU A 90 -18.88 -11.46 -3.38
C LEU A 90 -19.51 -10.23 -4.05
N LYS A 91 -20.79 -10.35 -4.40
CA LYS A 91 -21.48 -9.35 -5.23
C LYS A 91 -21.52 -7.98 -4.57
N ALA A 92 -21.87 -7.92 -3.28
CA ALA A 92 -22.00 -6.65 -2.57
C ALA A 92 -20.64 -5.99 -2.34
N THR A 93 -19.61 -6.79 -2.04
CA THR A 93 -18.23 -6.32 -1.84
C THR A 93 -17.66 -5.74 -3.13
N LEU A 94 -17.83 -6.45 -4.26
CA LEU A 94 -17.36 -6.01 -5.58
C LEU A 94 -17.98 -4.66 -5.96
N VAL A 95 -19.32 -4.58 -5.93
CA VAL A 95 -20.04 -3.34 -6.29
C VAL A 95 -19.68 -2.19 -5.35
N THR A 96 -19.36 -2.46 -4.08
CA THR A 96 -18.92 -1.41 -3.16
C THR A 96 -17.53 -0.89 -3.50
N GLY A 97 -16.61 -1.75 -3.95
CA GLY A 97 -15.30 -1.30 -4.43
C GLY A 97 -15.43 -0.39 -5.65
N ASP A 98 -16.25 -0.77 -6.63
CA ASP A 98 -16.58 0.08 -7.79
C ASP A 98 -17.16 1.44 -7.35
N PHE A 99 -18.11 1.42 -6.40
CA PHE A 99 -18.68 2.63 -5.82
C PHE A 99 -17.62 3.55 -5.19
N LEU A 100 -16.66 3.01 -4.46
CA LEU A 100 -15.60 3.80 -3.83
C LEU A 100 -14.62 4.38 -4.86
N PHE A 101 -14.33 3.68 -5.96
CA PHE A 101 -13.59 4.25 -7.09
C PHE A 101 -14.33 5.47 -7.68
N ILE A 102 -15.64 5.34 -7.93
CA ILE A 102 -16.46 6.46 -8.43
C ILE A 102 -16.39 7.64 -7.46
N LYS A 103 -16.54 7.38 -6.15
CA LYS A 103 -16.41 8.43 -5.12
C LYS A 103 -15.03 9.08 -5.10
N ALA A 104 -13.95 8.33 -5.33
CA ALA A 104 -12.63 8.92 -5.45
C ALA A 104 -12.54 9.89 -6.64
N PHE A 105 -13.11 9.52 -7.79
CA PHE A 105 -13.15 10.39 -8.97
C PHE A 105 -14.08 11.60 -8.79
N GLU A 106 -15.13 11.53 -7.97
CA GLU A 106 -15.92 12.72 -7.58
C GLU A 106 -15.06 13.79 -6.86
N PHE A 107 -14.01 13.38 -6.15
CA PHE A 107 -13.05 14.30 -5.53
C PHE A 107 -11.93 14.72 -6.48
N ALA A 108 -11.27 13.76 -7.13
CA ALA A 108 -10.15 14.04 -8.02
C ALA A 108 -10.57 14.78 -9.31
N GLY A 109 -11.81 14.56 -9.78
CA GLY A 109 -12.37 15.19 -10.99
C GLY A 109 -12.69 16.67 -10.86
N LYS A 110 -12.51 17.28 -9.68
CA LYS A 110 -12.67 18.73 -9.46
C LYS A 110 -11.46 19.55 -9.92
N PHE A 111 -10.36 18.87 -10.24
CA PHE A 111 -9.06 19.48 -10.54
C PHE A 111 -8.79 19.48 -12.04
N ASP A 112 -7.67 20.09 -12.43
CA ASP A 112 -7.24 20.12 -13.84
C ASP A 112 -6.96 18.72 -14.41
N ASP A 113 -6.90 18.66 -15.74
CA ASP A 113 -6.64 17.42 -16.50
C ASP A 113 -5.36 16.71 -16.05
N THR A 114 -4.37 17.46 -15.54
CA THR A 114 -3.09 16.88 -15.08
C THR A 114 -3.30 16.04 -13.83
N VAL A 115 -4.04 16.55 -12.85
CA VAL A 115 -4.36 15.81 -11.61
C VAL A 115 -5.28 14.62 -11.89
N VAL A 116 -6.28 14.81 -12.77
CA VAL A 116 -7.17 13.73 -13.19
C VAL A 116 -6.39 12.61 -13.87
N GLN A 117 -5.51 12.94 -14.81
CA GLN A 117 -4.67 11.97 -15.51
C GLN A 117 -3.73 11.23 -14.55
N TRP A 118 -3.03 11.91 -13.64
CA TRP A 118 -2.14 11.22 -12.70
C TRP A 118 -2.89 10.29 -11.75
N THR A 119 -4.12 10.65 -11.38
CA THR A 119 -4.99 9.79 -10.57
C THR A 119 -5.40 8.55 -11.36
N ALA A 120 -5.84 8.72 -12.61
CA ALA A 120 -6.17 7.62 -13.51
C ALA A 120 -4.97 6.69 -13.74
N ASP A 121 -3.79 7.25 -14.05
CA ASP A 121 -2.56 6.48 -14.24
C ASP A 121 -2.19 5.67 -12.98
N ALA A 122 -2.44 6.22 -11.79
CA ALA A 122 -2.20 5.51 -10.53
C ALA A 122 -3.12 4.30 -10.38
N CYS A 123 -4.41 4.47 -10.70
CA CYS A 123 -5.37 3.37 -10.72
C CYS A 123 -5.00 2.29 -11.75
N THR A 124 -4.63 2.69 -12.98
CA THR A 124 -4.17 1.77 -14.03
C THR A 124 -2.95 0.96 -13.56
N ARG A 125 -1.92 1.64 -13.05
CA ARG A 125 -0.72 0.96 -12.52
C ARG A 125 -1.07 0.02 -11.39
N LEU A 126 -1.96 0.41 -10.48
CA LEU A 126 -2.37 -0.44 -9.37
C LEU A 126 -3.01 -1.73 -9.88
N THR A 127 -3.98 -1.63 -10.78
CA THR A 127 -4.66 -2.79 -11.37
C THR A 127 -3.72 -3.69 -12.19
N GLU A 128 -2.78 -3.09 -12.94
CA GLU A 128 -1.74 -3.85 -13.64
C GLU A 128 -0.79 -4.56 -12.67
N GLY A 129 -0.46 -3.91 -11.54
CA GLY A 129 0.36 -4.50 -10.48
C GLY A 129 -0.31 -5.70 -9.83
N GLU A 130 -1.64 -5.64 -9.65
CA GLU A 130 -2.44 -6.77 -9.16
C GLU A 130 -2.36 -7.96 -10.10
N MET A 131 -2.60 -7.73 -11.39
CA MET A 131 -2.51 -8.77 -12.42
C MET A 131 -1.09 -9.36 -12.52
N LEU A 132 -0.07 -8.50 -12.41
CA LEU A 132 1.33 -8.93 -12.44
C LEU A 132 1.67 -9.82 -11.23
N GLN A 133 1.18 -9.48 -10.04
CA GLN A 133 1.38 -10.34 -8.87
C GLN A 133 0.74 -11.72 -9.08
N GLY A 134 -0.48 -11.76 -9.65
CA GLY A 134 -1.16 -13.00 -10.00
C GLY A 134 -0.37 -13.87 -10.99
N PHE A 135 0.33 -13.28 -11.97
CA PHE A 135 1.18 -14.02 -12.90
C PHE A 135 2.37 -14.73 -12.21
N PHE A 136 2.92 -14.12 -11.15
CA PHE A 136 4.01 -14.69 -10.37
C PHE A 136 3.53 -15.49 -9.15
N ASN A 137 2.22 -15.72 -9.01
CA ASN A 137 1.68 -16.52 -7.93
C ASN A 137 2.26 -17.93 -7.99
N ARG A 138 2.90 -18.37 -6.90
CA ARG A 138 3.59 -19.66 -6.76
C ARG A 138 4.71 -19.92 -7.77
N ASN A 139 5.18 -18.88 -8.46
CA ASN A 139 6.27 -19.00 -9.41
C ASN A 139 7.61 -18.90 -8.69
N THR A 140 8.35 -20.01 -8.59
CA THR A 140 9.64 -20.06 -7.90
C THR A 140 10.80 -19.42 -8.67
N ASP A 141 10.62 -19.10 -9.96
CA ASP A 141 11.57 -18.38 -10.80
C ASP A 141 11.43 -16.84 -10.69
N VAL A 142 10.50 -16.34 -9.87
CA VAL A 142 10.28 -14.90 -9.70
C VAL A 142 11.54 -14.19 -9.19
N THR A 143 11.93 -13.12 -9.87
CA THR A 143 13.15 -12.38 -9.56
C THR A 143 12.90 -11.21 -8.60
N PHE A 144 13.98 -10.63 -8.05
CA PHE A 144 13.89 -9.40 -7.27
C PHE A 144 13.37 -8.22 -8.11
N GLU A 145 13.73 -8.17 -9.38
CA GLU A 145 13.27 -7.16 -10.34
C GLU A 145 11.76 -7.28 -10.60
N ASP A 146 11.24 -8.49 -10.74
CA ASP A 146 9.81 -8.75 -10.92
C ASP A 146 9.02 -8.28 -9.69
N TYR A 147 9.49 -8.66 -8.49
CA TYR A 147 8.94 -8.17 -7.23
C TYR A 147 8.92 -6.65 -7.15
N LEU A 148 10.05 -6.02 -7.49
CA LEU A 148 10.16 -4.58 -7.43
C LEU A 148 9.15 -3.91 -8.38
N GLU A 149 8.90 -4.51 -9.54
CA GLU A 149 7.89 -4.02 -10.49
C GLU A 149 6.47 -4.17 -9.95
N ILE A 150 6.13 -5.32 -9.34
CA ILE A 150 4.86 -5.52 -8.63
C ILE A 150 4.67 -4.42 -7.58
N VAL A 151 5.66 -4.21 -6.70
CA VAL A 151 5.57 -3.23 -5.61
C VAL A 151 5.47 -1.80 -6.11
N ARG A 152 6.22 -1.44 -7.17
CA ARG A 152 6.14 -0.12 -7.80
C ARG A 152 4.71 0.18 -8.25
N ARG A 153 4.04 -0.82 -8.82
CA ARG A 153 2.70 -0.71 -9.40
C ARG A 153 1.60 -0.82 -8.36
N LYS A 154 1.50 -1.94 -7.63
CA LYS A 154 0.42 -2.26 -6.68
C LYS A 154 0.42 -1.33 -5.46
N THR A 155 1.60 -1.00 -4.92
CA THR A 155 1.70 -0.26 -3.66
C THR A 155 2.24 1.16 -3.82
N ALA A 156 3.40 1.32 -4.44
CA ALA A 156 4.14 2.59 -4.39
C ALA A 156 3.54 3.68 -5.29
N SER A 157 2.81 3.31 -6.35
CA SER A 157 2.16 4.22 -7.30
C SER A 157 1.24 5.24 -6.62
N LEU A 158 0.54 4.84 -5.56
CA LEU A 158 -0.41 5.71 -4.86
C LEU A 158 0.31 6.68 -3.89
N PHE A 159 1.42 6.25 -3.28
CA PHE A 159 2.33 7.13 -2.53
C PHE A 159 3.00 8.17 -3.44
N GLN A 160 3.51 7.70 -4.58
CA GLN A 160 4.10 8.52 -5.65
C GLN A 160 3.13 9.62 -6.10
N THR A 161 1.90 9.22 -6.44
CA THR A 161 0.86 10.14 -6.93
C THR A 161 0.46 11.15 -5.86
N GLY A 162 0.24 10.71 -4.61
CA GLY A 162 -0.09 11.61 -3.51
C GLY A 162 0.99 12.67 -3.25
N ALA A 163 2.26 12.26 -3.21
CA ALA A 163 3.39 13.17 -3.03
C ALA A 163 3.53 14.17 -4.19
N ARG A 164 3.38 13.69 -5.43
CA ARG A 164 3.46 14.48 -6.65
C ARG A 164 2.35 15.53 -6.73
N VAL A 165 1.09 15.12 -6.55
CA VAL A 165 -0.08 16.01 -6.58
C VAL A 165 0.01 17.03 -5.46
N GLY A 166 0.41 16.62 -4.25
CA GLY A 166 0.59 17.55 -3.14
C GLY A 166 1.58 18.67 -3.43
N ALA A 167 2.73 18.35 -4.02
CA ALA A 167 3.71 19.35 -4.44
C ALA A 167 3.19 20.25 -5.57
N TYR A 168 2.51 19.66 -6.55
CA TYR A 168 1.94 20.37 -7.69
C TYR A 168 0.88 21.39 -7.27
N LEU A 169 -0.09 20.99 -6.47
CA LEU A 169 -1.16 21.89 -5.97
C LEU A 169 -0.65 22.97 -5.02
N ALA A 170 0.53 22.77 -4.40
CA ALA A 170 1.19 23.80 -3.62
C ALA A 170 1.96 24.83 -4.48
N GLY A 171 1.98 24.66 -5.81
CA GLY A 171 2.68 25.57 -6.73
C GLY A 171 4.19 25.33 -6.79
N ALA A 172 4.67 24.14 -6.42
CA ALA A 172 6.08 23.80 -6.55
C ALA A 172 6.48 23.76 -8.04
N ASN A 173 7.71 24.17 -8.35
CA ASN A 173 8.20 24.13 -9.73
C ASN A 173 8.32 22.68 -10.25
N PRO A 174 8.30 22.45 -11.58
CA PRO A 174 8.28 21.11 -12.17
C PRO A 174 9.43 20.19 -11.74
N SER A 175 10.63 20.74 -11.52
CA SER A 175 11.78 19.96 -11.07
C SER A 175 11.60 19.40 -9.65
N VAL A 176 10.89 20.16 -8.80
CA VAL A 176 10.55 19.76 -7.43
C VAL A 176 9.40 18.77 -7.44
N VAL A 177 8.38 18.96 -8.28
CA VAL A 177 7.29 17.98 -8.47
C VAL A 177 7.85 16.62 -8.87
N LYS A 178 8.83 16.57 -9.80
CA LYS A 178 9.53 15.33 -10.17
C LYS A 178 10.31 14.70 -9.01
N LYS A 179 10.92 15.50 -8.13
CA LYS A 179 11.59 14.97 -6.92
C LYS A 179 10.59 14.38 -5.93
N MET A 180 9.41 14.98 -5.81
CA MET A 180 8.34 14.50 -4.92
C MET A 180 7.67 13.23 -5.43
N ASP A 181 7.54 13.10 -6.75
CA ASP A 181 7.19 11.84 -7.42
C ASP A 181 8.17 10.72 -7.01
N GLN A 182 9.47 10.95 -7.19
CA GLN A 182 10.50 9.96 -6.80
C GLN A 182 10.55 9.71 -5.29
N TYR A 183 10.28 10.72 -4.46
CA TYR A 183 10.18 10.55 -3.01
C TYR A 183 9.05 9.56 -2.66
N GLY A 184 7.84 9.79 -3.18
CA GLY A 184 6.70 8.94 -2.89
C GLY A 184 6.89 7.50 -3.40
N LEU A 185 7.51 7.33 -4.57
CA LEU A 185 7.85 6.02 -5.11
C LEU A 185 8.80 5.24 -4.18
N ASN A 186 9.93 5.84 -3.79
CA ASN A 186 10.90 5.18 -2.92
C ASN A 186 10.32 4.91 -1.52
N LEU A 187 9.50 5.82 -1.00
CA LEU A 187 8.81 5.64 0.28
C LEU A 187 7.84 4.46 0.23
N GLY A 188 7.03 4.37 -0.84
CA GLY A 188 6.07 3.29 -1.02
C GLY A 188 6.73 1.91 -1.18
N ILE A 189 7.88 1.85 -1.87
CA ILE A 189 8.67 0.61 -1.97
C ILE A 189 9.20 0.21 -0.58
N ALA A 190 9.84 1.14 0.14
CA ALA A 190 10.35 0.86 1.48
C ALA A 190 9.24 0.41 2.44
N PHE A 191 8.05 1.03 2.33
CA PHE A 191 6.86 0.69 3.09
C PHE A 191 6.42 -0.75 2.84
N GLN A 192 6.28 -1.16 1.58
CA GLN A 192 5.84 -2.52 1.24
C GLN A 192 6.86 -3.57 1.71
N MET A 193 8.16 -3.33 1.52
CA MET A 193 9.20 -4.26 1.98
C MET A 193 9.14 -4.51 3.50
N ILE A 194 8.74 -3.51 4.29
CA ILE A 194 8.54 -3.69 5.74
C ILE A 194 7.23 -4.42 6.03
N ASP A 195 6.15 -4.12 5.31
CA ASP A 195 4.89 -4.85 5.44
C ASP A 195 5.08 -6.35 5.08
N ASP A 196 5.88 -6.70 4.08
CA ASP A 196 6.23 -8.09 3.73
C ASP A 196 7.04 -8.78 4.85
N VAL A 197 8.01 -8.07 5.44
CA VAL A 197 8.75 -8.59 6.61
C VAL A 197 7.79 -8.85 7.77
N LEU A 198 6.86 -7.93 8.01
CA LEU A 198 5.86 -8.06 9.07
C LEU A 198 4.93 -9.25 8.84
N ASP A 199 4.63 -9.66 7.60
CA ASP A 199 3.84 -10.87 7.34
C ASP A 199 4.49 -12.14 7.89
N ILE A 200 5.83 -12.18 7.96
CA ILE A 200 6.61 -13.33 8.45
C ILE A 200 6.88 -13.25 9.95
N VAL A 201 7.38 -12.10 10.45
CA VAL A 201 7.88 -11.98 11.83
C VAL A 201 6.95 -11.22 12.78
N GLY A 202 5.87 -10.62 12.27
CA GLY A 202 4.99 -9.79 13.08
C GLY A 202 4.11 -10.60 14.04
N HIS A 203 3.79 -10.00 15.18
CA HIS A 203 2.82 -10.58 16.10
C HIS A 203 1.40 -10.50 15.54
N LYS A 204 0.61 -11.57 15.72
CA LYS A 204 -0.77 -11.68 15.24
C LYS A 204 -1.64 -10.50 15.71
N GLU A 205 -1.42 -10.03 16.93
CA GLU A 205 -2.13 -8.91 17.56
C GLU A 205 -1.85 -7.56 16.86
N LEU A 206 -0.66 -7.39 16.29
CA LEU A 206 -0.26 -6.16 15.58
C LEU A 206 -0.71 -6.16 14.11
N LEU A 207 -0.76 -7.34 13.48
CA LEU A 207 -1.11 -7.50 12.07
C LEU A 207 -2.61 -7.57 11.83
N GLY A 208 -3.37 -8.10 12.79
CA GLY A 208 -4.81 -8.34 12.64
C GLY A 208 -5.15 -9.40 11.58
N LYS A 209 -4.17 -10.21 11.16
CA LYS A 209 -4.27 -11.37 10.26
C LYS A 209 -3.31 -12.48 10.73
N PRO A 210 -3.51 -13.76 10.32
CA PRO A 210 -2.52 -14.82 10.53
C PRO A 210 -1.15 -14.46 9.91
N ILE A 211 -0.06 -15.00 10.46
CA ILE A 211 1.28 -14.87 9.88
C ILE A 211 1.46 -15.82 8.68
N GLY A 212 2.29 -15.43 7.73
CA GLY A 212 2.58 -16.20 6.52
C GLY A 212 1.39 -16.33 5.57
N MET A 213 0.55 -15.29 5.47
CA MET A 213 -0.51 -15.27 4.47
C MET A 213 0.06 -15.25 3.06
N ASP A 214 1.18 -14.54 2.86
CA ASP A 214 1.80 -14.50 1.53
C ASP A 214 2.28 -15.90 1.09
N LEU A 215 2.82 -16.71 2.01
CA LEU A 215 3.15 -18.11 1.74
C LEU A 215 1.91 -18.96 1.44
N ARG A 216 0.84 -18.78 2.23
CA ARG A 216 -0.42 -19.52 2.06
C ARG A 216 -1.04 -19.24 0.70
N ASP A 217 -1.06 -17.97 0.31
CA ASP A 217 -1.73 -17.49 -0.91
C ASP A 217 -0.83 -17.64 -2.13
N GLY A 218 0.46 -17.96 -1.95
CA GLY A 218 1.43 -18.09 -3.04
C GLY A 218 1.93 -16.74 -3.57
N ASN A 219 1.81 -15.68 -2.77
CA ASN A 219 2.21 -14.33 -3.14
C ASN A 219 3.73 -14.16 -2.96
N PRO A 220 4.46 -13.70 -4.00
CA PRO A 220 5.92 -13.61 -3.96
C PRO A 220 6.39 -12.37 -3.18
N SER A 221 6.29 -12.38 -1.85
CA SER A 221 6.77 -11.30 -0.99
C SER A 221 8.28 -11.35 -0.77
N LEU A 222 8.90 -10.21 -0.41
CA LEU A 222 10.37 -10.10 -0.44
C LEU A 222 11.12 -11.17 0.39
N PRO A 223 10.74 -11.47 1.65
CA PRO A 223 11.41 -12.52 2.40
C PRO A 223 11.34 -13.90 1.73
N ILE A 224 10.22 -14.22 1.09
CA ILE A 224 10.01 -15.47 0.37
C ILE A 224 10.96 -15.54 -0.82
N ILE A 225 11.01 -14.49 -1.65
CA ILE A 225 11.90 -14.43 -2.83
C ILE A 225 13.36 -14.59 -2.44
N LEU A 226 13.80 -13.93 -1.36
CA LEU A 226 15.17 -14.04 -0.87
C LEU A 226 15.49 -15.46 -0.40
N ALA A 227 14.53 -16.14 0.23
CA ALA A 227 14.68 -17.52 0.67
C ALA A 227 14.64 -18.53 -0.50
N LEU A 228 13.81 -18.30 -1.52
CA LEU A 228 13.78 -19.07 -2.77
C LEU A 228 15.13 -18.97 -3.50
N ASN A 229 15.69 -17.76 -3.61
CA ASN A 229 17.02 -17.54 -4.18
C ASN A 229 18.14 -18.25 -3.39
N ALA A 230 17.98 -18.33 -2.06
CA ALA A 230 18.87 -19.10 -1.19
C ALA A 230 18.61 -20.62 -1.22
N ARG A 231 17.65 -21.09 -2.04
CA ARG A 231 17.25 -22.49 -2.20
C ARG A 231 16.84 -23.15 -0.89
N GLN A 232 16.13 -22.42 -0.02
CA GLN A 232 15.59 -22.97 1.20
C GLN A 232 14.45 -23.94 0.90
N LYS A 233 14.73 -25.25 1.05
CA LYS A 233 13.82 -26.34 0.68
C LYS A 233 12.40 -26.17 1.23
N ALA A 234 12.26 -25.94 2.53
CA ALA A 234 10.95 -25.78 3.18
C ALA A 234 10.12 -24.62 2.59
N VAL A 235 10.79 -23.52 2.19
CA VAL A 235 10.13 -22.36 1.57
C VAL A 235 9.68 -22.70 0.15
N THR A 236 10.54 -23.35 -0.64
CA THR A 236 10.20 -23.80 -1.99
C THR A 236 9.00 -24.74 -1.97
N GLU A 237 9.02 -25.77 -1.12
CA GLU A 237 7.94 -26.75 -1.02
C GLU A 237 6.62 -26.11 -0.57
N ALA A 238 6.65 -25.23 0.44
CA ALA A 238 5.45 -24.54 0.92
C ALA A 238 4.88 -23.56 -0.12
N PHE A 239 5.74 -22.86 -0.88
CA PHE A 239 5.32 -21.85 -1.85
C PHE A 239 4.71 -22.47 -3.12
N GLU A 240 5.28 -23.57 -3.62
CA GLU A 240 4.75 -24.29 -4.80
C GLU A 240 3.44 -25.04 -4.48
N CYS A 241 3.28 -25.50 -3.24
CA CYS A 241 2.09 -26.24 -2.81
C CYS A 241 0.83 -25.35 -2.85
N SER A 242 -0.19 -25.74 -3.63
CA SER A 242 -1.42 -24.96 -3.78
C SER A 242 -2.24 -24.80 -2.50
N GLN A 243 -2.10 -25.74 -1.56
CA GLN A 243 -2.76 -25.72 -0.24
C GLN A 243 -1.78 -26.20 0.83
N PRO A 244 -0.77 -25.38 1.20
CA PRO A 244 0.21 -25.79 2.18
C PRO A 244 -0.47 -25.90 3.55
N THR A 245 -0.14 -26.97 4.26
CA THR A 245 -0.60 -27.20 5.62
C THR A 245 -0.05 -26.15 6.56
N ASN A 246 -0.70 -25.97 7.71
CA ASN A 246 -0.19 -25.07 8.76
C ASN A 246 1.19 -25.50 9.28
N ALA A 247 1.58 -26.77 9.13
CA ALA A 247 2.89 -27.26 9.52
C ALA A 247 3.97 -26.79 8.51
N GLU A 248 3.73 -26.97 7.21
CA GLU A 248 4.64 -26.53 6.13
C GLU A 248 4.84 -25.02 6.16
N ILE A 249 3.76 -24.23 6.36
CA ILE A 249 3.88 -22.77 6.49
C ILE A 249 4.77 -22.40 7.69
N ARG A 250 4.59 -23.06 8.84
CA ARG A 250 5.41 -22.78 10.03
C ARG A 250 6.88 -23.11 9.82
N GLU A 251 7.16 -24.24 9.19
CA GLU A 251 8.52 -24.66 8.86
C GLU A 251 9.20 -23.67 7.90
N ALA A 252 8.48 -23.21 6.87
CA ALA A 252 8.96 -22.18 5.95
C ALA A 252 9.23 -20.85 6.66
N ILE A 253 8.31 -20.40 7.53
CA ILE A 253 8.51 -19.17 8.35
C ILE A 253 9.75 -19.31 9.24
N GLU A 254 9.93 -20.47 9.88
CA GLU A 254 11.09 -20.73 10.74
C GLU A 254 12.40 -20.69 9.93
N ALA A 255 12.42 -21.31 8.75
CA ALA A 255 13.57 -21.27 7.83
C ALA A 255 13.92 -19.84 7.37
N ILE A 256 12.90 -19.03 7.03
CA ILE A 256 13.09 -17.61 6.67
C ILE A 256 13.63 -16.82 7.87
N SER A 257 13.11 -17.08 9.07
CA SER A 257 13.46 -16.35 10.29
C SER A 257 14.86 -16.67 10.82
N GLN A 258 15.32 -17.92 10.65
CA GLN A 258 16.67 -18.34 11.02
C GLN A 258 17.72 -17.96 9.95
N GLY A 259 17.28 -17.68 8.72
CA GLY A 259 18.14 -17.28 7.60
C GLY A 259 18.45 -15.77 7.56
N THR A 260 19.07 -15.34 6.47
CA THR A 260 19.43 -13.92 6.24
C THR A 260 18.35 -13.12 5.52
N ALA A 261 17.26 -13.75 5.05
CA ALA A 261 16.24 -13.14 4.21
C ALA A 261 15.58 -11.92 4.88
N ILE A 262 15.23 -12.01 6.16
CA ILE A 262 14.65 -10.89 6.92
C ILE A 262 15.62 -9.71 7.01
N GLN A 263 16.89 -9.98 7.33
CA GLN A 263 17.90 -8.92 7.46
C GLN A 263 18.22 -8.26 6.12
N GLN A 264 18.25 -9.03 5.04
CA GLN A 264 18.40 -8.52 3.68
C GLN A 264 17.19 -7.66 3.28
N ALA A 265 15.96 -8.11 3.51
CA ALA A 265 14.74 -7.35 3.23
C ALA A 265 14.72 -6.00 3.98
N LYS A 266 15.07 -6.00 5.27
CA LYS A 266 15.24 -4.78 6.08
C LYS A 266 16.32 -3.85 5.50
N THR A 267 17.42 -4.41 4.97
CA THR A 267 18.51 -3.64 4.36
C THR A 267 18.07 -3.00 3.04
N PHE A 268 17.33 -3.72 2.20
CA PHE A 268 16.73 -3.17 0.98
C PHE A 268 15.74 -2.05 1.30
N SER A 269 14.83 -2.25 2.26
CA SER A 269 13.90 -1.21 2.70
C SER A 269 14.64 0.04 3.17
N LYS A 270 15.67 -0.10 4.02
CA LYS A 270 16.51 1.02 4.48
C LYS A 270 17.17 1.77 3.32
N SER A 271 17.61 1.06 2.28
CA SER A 271 18.17 1.68 1.06
C SER A 271 17.15 2.56 0.34
N TYR A 272 15.93 2.06 0.10
CA TYR A 272 14.85 2.83 -0.53
C TYR A 272 14.40 4.01 0.35
N ALA A 273 14.26 3.80 1.66
CA ALA A 273 13.98 4.87 2.60
C ALA A 273 15.07 5.96 2.59
N GLY A 274 16.35 5.58 2.53
CA GLY A 274 17.48 6.51 2.41
C GLY A 274 17.45 7.35 1.12
N ARG A 275 17.05 6.74 0.00
CA ARG A 275 16.81 7.46 -1.28
C ARG A 275 15.69 8.49 -1.12
N ALA A 276 14.56 8.10 -0.53
CA ALA A 276 13.46 9.01 -0.24
C ALA A 276 13.92 10.17 0.66
N PHE A 277 14.61 9.88 1.76
CA PHE A 277 15.14 10.89 2.69
C PHE A 277 16.06 11.90 1.98
N THR A 278 16.95 11.42 1.11
CA THR A 278 17.91 12.26 0.38
C THR A 278 17.21 13.29 -0.51
N LEU A 279 16.10 12.90 -1.15
CA LEU A 279 15.31 13.78 -2.01
C LEU A 279 14.69 14.95 -1.24
N ILE A 280 14.19 14.70 -0.03
CA ILE A 280 13.50 15.71 0.79
C ILE A 280 14.42 16.48 1.74
N ARG A 281 15.63 15.98 2.03
CA ARG A 281 16.54 16.61 2.99
C ARG A 281 16.94 18.02 2.59
N LYS A 282 17.08 18.27 1.28
CA LYS A 282 17.47 19.56 0.69
C LYS A 282 16.30 20.54 0.48
N LEU A 283 15.06 20.15 0.79
CA LEU A 283 13.93 21.07 0.70
C LEU A 283 14.03 22.19 1.75
N PRO A 284 13.48 23.38 1.47
CA PRO A 284 13.41 24.46 2.45
C PRO A 284 12.81 23.99 3.78
N PRO A 285 13.28 24.52 4.94
CA PRO A 285 12.69 24.19 6.24
C PRO A 285 11.20 24.50 6.29
N SER A 286 10.40 23.48 6.62
CA SER A 286 8.96 23.60 6.82
C SER A 286 8.46 22.45 7.70
N LEU A 287 7.30 22.64 8.34
CA LEU A 287 6.64 21.57 9.10
C LEU A 287 6.31 20.37 8.20
N GLY A 288 5.88 20.62 6.96
CA GLY A 288 5.63 19.57 5.98
C GLY A 288 6.89 18.75 5.69
N ARG A 289 8.03 19.40 5.43
CA ARG A 289 9.30 18.69 5.22
C ARG A 289 9.69 17.84 6.43
N ASN A 290 9.56 18.39 7.64
CA ASN A 290 9.91 17.65 8.86
C ASN A 290 8.99 16.44 9.04
N GLY A 291 7.68 16.58 8.81
CA GLY A 291 6.75 15.45 8.84
C GLY A 291 7.08 14.37 7.79
N LEU A 292 7.46 14.76 6.58
CA LEU A 292 7.93 13.81 5.55
C LEU A 292 9.18 13.05 5.99
N LYS A 293 10.12 13.71 6.67
CA LYS A 293 11.31 13.05 7.26
C LYS A 293 10.91 12.06 8.35
N THR A 294 10.02 12.47 9.25
CA THR A 294 9.50 11.60 10.30
C THR A 294 8.80 10.37 9.71
N LEU A 295 8.04 10.50 8.62
CA LEU A 295 7.45 9.33 7.95
C LEU A 295 8.50 8.35 7.43
N VAL A 296 9.62 8.84 6.87
CA VAL A 296 10.72 7.95 6.46
C VAL A 296 11.31 7.23 7.66
N GLN A 297 11.57 7.95 8.75
CA GLN A 297 12.10 7.38 9.99
C GLN A 297 11.17 6.33 10.56
N LEU A 298 9.86 6.61 10.66
CA LEU A 298 8.87 5.66 11.17
C LEU A 298 8.74 4.38 10.32
N ILE A 299 9.07 4.41 9.03
CA ILE A 299 9.12 3.20 8.20
C ILE A 299 10.36 2.36 8.52
N VAL A 300 11.49 3.01 8.78
CA VAL A 300 12.78 2.35 9.05
C VAL A 300 12.90 1.88 10.51
N GLU A 301 12.42 2.69 11.44
CA GLU A 301 12.38 2.51 12.90
C GLU A 301 11.06 1.87 13.33
N ARG A 302 10.32 1.26 12.40
CA ARG A 302 9.22 0.37 12.77
C ARG A 302 9.84 -0.82 13.50
N ASP A 303 10.05 -0.62 14.79
CA ASP A 303 10.52 -1.62 15.73
C ASP A 303 9.41 -2.66 15.88
N PHE A 304 9.83 -3.92 15.83
CA PHE A 304 9.02 -5.13 15.86
C PHE A 304 8.74 -5.51 17.31
#